data_AF-A0A1Y3E730-F1
#
_entry.id   AF-A0A1Y3E730-F1
#
_cell.length_a   1.000
_cell.length_b   1.000
_cell.length_c   1.000
_cell.angle_alpha   90.00
_cell.angle_beta   90.00
_cell.angle_gamma   90.00
#
_symmetry.space_group_name_H-M   'P 1'
#
loop_
_entity.id
_entity.type
_entity.pdbx_description
1 polymer ?
#
loop_
_entity_poly.entity_id
_entity_poly.type
_entity_poly.pdbx_seq_one_letter_code
_entity_poly.pdbx_strand_id
1 'polypeptide(L)' 'MGNETVPRDVLEYIVYEKHLSNLYGKWRLHGKIRPCWLSAKDNVLPTFVKPS' A
#
# COMPACT_ATOMS: atom_id res chain seq x y z
N MET A 1 2.49 -2.39 13.57
CA MET A 1 2.74 -1.36 14.60
C MET A 1 2.86 0.03 13.99
N GLY A 2 2.17 1.06 14.48
CA GLY A 2 2.35 2.44 14.02
C GLY A 2 2.62 3.36 15.21
N ASN A 3 3.53 4.32 15.07
CA ASN A 3 3.80 5.36 16.06
C ASN A 3 3.75 6.70 15.33
N GLU A 4 2.90 7.62 15.77
CA GLU A 4 2.70 8.93 15.12
C GLU A 4 3.94 9.82 15.22
N THR A 5 4.75 9.66 16.26
CA THR A 5 5.94 10.48 16.52
C THR A 5 7.19 9.93 15.84
N VAL A 6 7.21 8.66 15.43
CA VAL A 6 8.37 8.00 14.85
C VAL A 6 8.14 7.72 13.36
N PRO A 7 8.82 8.45 12.45
CA PRO A 7 8.72 8.19 11.02
C PRO A 7 9.38 6.85 10.67
N ARG A 8 8.90 6.21 9.60
CA ARG A 8 9.42 4.95 9.09
C ARG A 8 9.70 5.06 7.60
N ASP A 9 10.80 4.46 7.17
CA ASP A 9 11.13 4.35 5.76
C ASP A 9 10.19 3.38 5.07
N VAL A 10 9.64 3.82 3.94
CA VAL A 10 8.60 3.09 3.21
C VAL A 10 8.91 3.13 1.72
N LEU A 11 8.99 1.96 1.10
CA LEU A 11 9.11 1.81 -0.36
C LEU A 11 7.81 1.21 -0.93
N GLU A 12 7.12 1.99 -1.76
CA GLU A 12 5.82 1.62 -2.32
C GLU A 12 5.73 1.94 -3.80
N TYR A 13 5.26 0.96 -4.58
CA TYR A 13 5.07 1.12 -6.02
C TYR A 13 3.61 1.47 -6.27
N ILE A 14 3.37 2.72 -6.68
CA ILE A 14 2.04 3.27 -6.91
C ILE A 14 1.71 3.24 -8.39
N VAL A 15 0.54 2.71 -8.72
CA VAL A 15 0.03 2.66 -10.10
C VAL A 15 -0.99 3.76 -10.28
N TYR A 16 -0.76 4.60 -11.28
CA TYR A 16 -1.73 5.58 -11.74
C TYR A 16 -2.35 5.13 -13.06
N GLU A 17 -3.61 5.44 -13.26
CA GLU A 17 -4.29 5.26 -14.54
C GLU A 17 -4.92 6.56 -15.03
N LYS A 18 -5.10 6.66 -16.34
CA LYS A 18 -5.87 7.73 -16.99
C LYS A 18 -6.68 7.15 -18.14
N HIS A 19 -7.97 7.45 -18.17
CA HIS A 19 -8.80 7.17 -19.33
C HIS A 19 -8.45 8.16 -20.46
N LEU A 20 -7.72 7.69 -21.48
CA LEU A 20 -7.17 8.54 -22.54
C LEU A 20 -8.24 9.08 -23.51
N SER A 21 -9.29 8.31 -23.79
CA SER A 21 -10.38 8.71 -24.69
C SER A 21 -11.27 9.82 -24.10
N ASN A 22 -11.19 10.06 -22.78
CA ASN A 22 -11.89 11.17 -22.15
C ASN A 22 -11.02 12.43 -22.22
N LEU A 23 -11.52 13.47 -22.89
CA LEU A 23 -10.88 14.78 -22.98
C LEU A 23 -10.59 15.39 -21.59
N TYR A 24 -11.44 15.09 -20.60
CA TYR A 24 -11.29 15.53 -19.21
C TYR A 24 -10.69 14.44 -18.29
N GLY A 25 -10.11 13.40 -18.88
CA GLY A 25 -9.46 12.32 -18.13
C GLY A 25 -8.39 12.89 -17.20
N LYS A 26 -8.41 12.48 -15.93
CA LYS A 26 -7.39 12.84 -14.94
C LYS A 26 -6.63 11.59 -14.53
N TRP A 27 -5.38 11.77 -14.15
CA TRP A 27 -4.62 10.73 -13.48
C TRP A 27 -5.26 10.41 -12.13
N ARG A 28 -5.52 9.14 -11.89
CA ARG A 28 -6.13 8.63 -10.66
C ARG A 28 -5.24 7.53 -10.09
N LEU A 29 -5.18 7.45 -8.77
CA LEU A 29 -4.59 6.31 -8.10
C LEU A 29 -5.40 5.06 -8.47
N HIS A 30 -4.76 4.13 -9.17
CA HIS A 30 -5.39 2.89 -9.62
C HIS A 30 -5.13 1.75 -8.63
N GLY A 31 -3.89 1.65 -8.16
CA GLY A 31 -3.51 0.56 -7.28
C GLY A 31 -2.10 0.69 -6.74
N LYS A 32 -1.70 -0.38 -6.05
CA LYS A 32 -0.41 -0.47 -5.40
C LYS A 32 0.16 -1.87 -5.57
N ILE A 33 1.42 -1.94 -5.95
CA ILE A 33 2.14 -3.19 -6.12
C ILE A 33 3.02 -3.40 -4.89
N ARG A 34 2.91 -4.60 -4.29
CA ARG A 34 3.86 -5.08 -3.29
C ARG A 34 4.77 -6.12 -3.96
N PRO A 35 6.08 -5.88 -4.06
CA PRO A 35 7.01 -6.89 -4.56
C PRO A 35 7.05 -8.09 -3.62
N CYS A 36 7.24 -9.29 -4.18
CA CYS A 36 7.38 -10.52 -3.40
C CYS A 36 8.62 -10.53 -2.48
N TRP A 37 9.67 -9.82 -2.89
CA TRP A 37 10.91 -9.67 -2.14
C TRP A 37 10.87 -8.56 -1.08
N LEU A 38 9.82 -7.74 -1.06
CA LEU A 38 9.67 -6.71 -0.05
C LEU A 38 9.30 -7.37 1.28
N SER A 39 10.02 -7.00 2.35
CA SER A 39 9.79 -7.56 3.68
C SER A 39 8.33 -7.42 4.13
N ALA A 40 7.86 -8.36 4.94
CA ALA A 40 6.52 -8.31 5.52
C ALA A 40 6.37 -7.06 6.38
N LYS A 41 5.16 -6.46 6.37
CA LYS A 41 4.85 -5.33 7.27
C LYS A 41 4.95 -5.79 8.73
N ASP A 42 5.35 -4.86 9.59
CA ASP A 42 5.41 -5.10 11.03
C ASP A 42 4.10 -5.68 11.57
N ASN A 43 4.23 -6.77 12.33
CA ASN A 43 3.12 -7.45 12.96
C ASN A 43 2.30 -6.51 13.86
N VAL A 44 1.03 -6.86 14.03
CA VAL A 44 0.10 -6.16 14.92
C VAL A 44 0.25 -6.74 16.33
N LEU A 45 0.17 -5.90 17.37
CA LEU A 45 0.28 -6.32 18.78
C LEU A 45 -0.79 -7.32 19.27
N PRO A 46 -2.08 -7.27 18.85
CA PRO A 46 -3.03 -8.24 19.34
C PRO A 46 -2.75 -9.62 18.73
N THR A 47 -2.78 -10.64 19.58
CA THR A 47 -2.65 -12.04 19.18
C THR A 47 -3.82 -12.44 18.29
N PHE A 48 -3.52 -12.87 17.07
CA PHE A 48 -4.52 -13.42 16.15
C PHE A 48 -4.71 -14.92 16.44
N VAL A 49 -5.94 -15.35 16.74
CA VAL A 49 -6.30 -16.78 16.82
C VAL A 49 -6.93 -17.19 15.50
N LYS A 50 -6.32 -18.14 14.78
CA LYS A 50 -6.92 -18.77 13.60
C LYS A 50 -7.84 -19.90 14.08
N PRO A 51 -9.18 -19.83 13.85
CA PRO A 51 -10.06 -20.95 14.16
C PRO A 51 -9.69 -22.18 13.32
N SER A 52 -9.82 -23.36 13.94
CA SER A 52 -9.62 -24.68 13.35
C SER A 52 -10.71 -25.04 12.35
#